data_AF-A0A5C6MVD6-F1
#
_entry.id   AF-A0A5C6MVD6-F1
#
_cell.length_a   1.000
_cell.length_b   1.000
_cell.length_c   1.000
_cell.angle_alpha   90.00
_cell.angle_beta   90.00
_cell.angle_gamma   90.00
#
_symmetry.space_group_name_H-M   'P 1'
#
loop_
_entity.id
_entity.type
_entity.pdbx_description
1 polymer ?
#
loop_
_entity_poly.entity_id
_entity_poly.type
_entity_poly.pdbx_seq_one_letter_code
_entity_poly.pdbx_strand_id
1 'polypeptide(L)'
;MYVFDVVDRDGNLLKPTEIQAHLNYILTDLTPAPAFPIGILTSENRDVWAERRDKLVNCGNTDNLRLADSAVCCLCLDDASMKKGDDMLHSLLLANGCNRWLDKSFSLHVSKSGEAGICMEHSWGDGMTMTDILEKIYKDSTEQPQVHPGFVAAAVDSASAVHQLQFNLDSVLKNGIKKANDNFDLHVSQLSIDFMIFGKGGKETMKKNNLSPDSMAQLAFQMGFLRMRGQTVPTSEPCSMTRFKHGRLELIPSATTYTKQCSNAFVCQQDQHSVQQLKAMLYQCSSSTDYNPVTFAISQFTEFTDALGRGWQPTAVEPYAAL
;
A
#
# COMPACT_ATOMS: atom_id res chain seq x y z
N MET A 1 6.02 21.41 3.84
CA MET A 1 5.13 21.00 2.73
C MET A 1 5.16 22.10 1.69
N TYR A 2 5.33 21.75 0.42
CA TYR A 2 5.41 22.69 -0.70
C TYR A 2 4.35 22.32 -1.73
N VAL A 3 3.84 23.31 -2.44
CA VAL A 3 2.93 23.12 -3.57
C VAL A 3 3.39 23.98 -4.75
N PHE A 4 3.28 23.44 -5.95
CA PHE A 4 3.45 24.16 -7.21
C PHE A 4 2.59 23.47 -8.27
N ASP A 5 2.20 24.21 -9.30
CA ASP A 5 1.35 23.67 -10.36
C ASP A 5 2.14 22.68 -11.23
N VAL A 6 1.50 21.61 -11.69
CA VAL A 6 2.05 20.69 -12.70
C VAL A 6 1.25 20.73 -14.01
N VAL A 7 0.13 21.44 -13.99
CA VAL A 7 -0.76 21.71 -15.12
C VAL A 7 -1.00 23.22 -15.16
N ASP A 8 -0.83 23.84 -16.32
CA ASP A 8 -1.11 25.26 -16.51
C ASP A 8 -2.62 25.57 -16.60
N ARG A 9 -2.96 26.85 -16.72
CA ARG A 9 -4.36 27.32 -16.79
C ARG A 9 -5.09 26.89 -18.06
N ASP A 10 -4.35 26.52 -19.09
CA ASP A 10 -4.90 26.03 -20.37
C ASP A 10 -5.07 24.51 -20.36
N GLY A 11 -4.67 23.83 -19.27
CA GLY A 11 -4.78 22.38 -19.10
C GLY A 11 -3.59 21.59 -19.63
N ASN A 12 -2.49 22.25 -20.02
CA ASN A 12 -1.29 21.57 -20.48
C ASN A 12 -0.37 21.24 -19.32
N LEU A 13 0.37 20.13 -19.44
CA LEU A 13 1.44 19.82 -18.49
C LEU A 13 2.54 20.89 -18.56
N LEU A 14 3.05 21.30 -17.40
CA LEU A 14 4.28 22.10 -17.37
C LEU A 14 5.43 21.33 -18.02
N LYS A 15 6.40 22.08 -18.54
CA LYS A 15 7.57 21.44 -19.15
C LYS A 15 8.33 20.64 -18.09
N PRO A 16 8.81 19.43 -18.42
CA PRO A 16 9.58 18.60 -17.49
C PRO A 16 10.79 19.31 -16.86
N THR A 17 11.46 20.19 -17.62
CA THR A 17 12.60 20.99 -17.14
C THR A 17 12.19 22.12 -16.17
N GLU A 18 10.93 22.59 -16.22
CA GLU A 18 10.38 23.55 -15.26
C GLU A 18 10.01 22.84 -13.95
N ILE A 19 9.37 21.67 -14.02
CA ILE A 19 9.13 20.81 -12.85
C ILE A 19 10.46 20.44 -12.18
N GLN A 20 11.49 20.09 -12.96
CA GLN A 20 12.85 19.85 -12.45
C GLN A 20 13.40 21.07 -11.71
N ALA A 21 13.21 22.29 -12.21
CA ALA A 21 13.65 23.52 -11.54
C ALA A 21 12.92 23.76 -10.21
N HIS A 22 11.63 23.45 -10.14
CA HIS A 22 10.83 23.57 -8.92
C HIS A 22 11.22 22.51 -7.87
N LEU A 23 11.45 21.27 -8.29
CA LEU A 23 11.95 20.21 -7.41
C LEU A 23 13.36 20.50 -6.91
N ASN A 24 14.25 20.99 -7.78
CA ASN A 24 15.59 21.43 -7.37
C ASN A 24 15.52 22.56 -6.33
N TYR A 25 14.62 23.52 -6.51
CA TYR A 25 14.40 24.60 -5.54
C TYR A 25 14.02 24.04 -4.16
N ILE A 26 13.08 23.09 -4.11
CA ILE A 26 12.68 22.41 -2.86
C ILE A 26 13.84 21.63 -2.24
N LEU A 27 14.60 20.87 -3.05
CA LEU A 27 15.76 20.09 -2.60
C LEU A 27 16.92 20.95 -2.08
N THR A 28 17.00 22.21 -2.49
CA THR A 28 18.00 23.17 -2.00
C THR A 28 17.55 23.97 -0.79
N ASP A 29 16.32 23.80 -0.32
CA ASP A 29 15.84 24.45 0.89
C ASP A 29 16.57 23.86 2.13
N LEU A 30 17.27 24.74 2.85
CA LEU A 30 18.05 24.38 4.04
C LEU A 30 17.25 24.58 5.35
N THR A 31 15.95 24.85 5.26
CA THR A 31 15.07 24.99 6.43
C THR A 31 15.09 23.69 7.24
N PRO A 32 15.41 23.75 8.55
CA PRO A 32 15.45 22.55 9.39
C PRO A 32 14.05 21.93 9.52
N ALA A 33 14.01 20.63 9.81
CA ALA A 33 12.75 19.93 10.07
C ALA A 33 11.90 20.69 11.11
N PRO A 34 10.59 20.85 10.88
CA PRO A 34 9.74 21.60 11.79
C PRO A 34 9.67 20.90 13.15
N ALA A 35 9.69 21.68 14.23
CA ALA A 35 9.52 21.15 15.59
C ALA A 35 8.16 20.46 15.81
N PHE A 36 7.18 20.74 14.94
CA PHE A 36 5.84 20.18 14.97
C PHE A 36 5.42 19.76 13.54
N PRO A 37 5.84 18.58 13.07
CA PRO A 37 5.53 18.11 11.73
C PRO A 37 4.05 17.73 11.62
N ILE A 38 3.27 18.52 10.90
CA ILE A 38 1.81 18.34 10.82
C ILE A 38 1.37 17.03 10.16
N GLY A 39 2.21 16.44 9.30
CA GLY A 39 1.88 15.23 8.54
C GLY A 39 1.59 14.04 9.44
N ILE A 40 2.25 13.97 10.61
CA ILE A 40 2.07 12.89 11.58
C ILE A 40 0.63 12.79 12.10
N LEU A 41 -0.13 13.89 12.09
CA LEU A 41 -1.53 13.87 12.52
C LEU A 41 -2.42 12.97 11.64
N THR A 42 -2.02 12.74 10.38
CA THR A 42 -2.75 11.82 9.48
C THR A 42 -2.60 10.34 9.86
N SER A 43 -1.68 10.01 10.79
CA SER A 43 -1.49 8.65 11.31
C SER A 43 -2.30 8.34 12.57
N GLU A 44 -2.99 9.32 13.13
CA GLU A 44 -3.76 9.14 14.36
C GLU A 44 -5.02 8.30 14.16
N ASN A 45 -5.58 7.86 15.29
CA ASN A 45 -6.96 7.37 15.33
C ASN A 45 -7.89 8.37 14.62
N ARG A 46 -8.84 7.86 13.82
CA ARG A 46 -9.66 8.69 12.91
C ARG A 46 -10.52 9.72 13.63
N ASP A 47 -11.06 9.41 14.81
CA ASP A 47 -11.85 10.37 15.59
C ASP A 47 -10.96 11.48 16.16
N VAL A 48 -9.79 11.10 16.70
CA VAL A 48 -8.80 12.06 17.19
C VAL A 48 -8.33 12.95 16.06
N TRP A 49 -8.00 12.38 14.90
CA TRP A 49 -7.58 13.15 13.73
C TRP A 49 -8.69 14.09 13.25
N ALA A 50 -9.94 13.63 13.17
CA ALA A 50 -11.07 14.49 12.78
C ALA A 50 -11.18 15.74 13.68
N GLU A 51 -11.12 15.58 15.00
CA GLU A 51 -11.12 16.72 15.93
C GLU A 51 -9.93 17.67 15.72
N ARG A 52 -8.73 17.12 15.48
CA ARG A 52 -7.52 17.93 15.25
C ARG A 52 -7.57 18.63 13.90
N ARG A 53 -8.18 18.04 12.89
CA ARG A 53 -8.40 18.65 11.58
C ARG A 53 -9.39 19.81 11.66
N ASP A 54 -10.48 19.68 12.41
CA ASP A 54 -11.40 20.79 12.69
C ASP A 54 -10.69 21.92 13.44
N LYS A 55 -9.82 21.58 14.37
CA LYS A 55 -9.00 22.56 15.08
C LYS A 55 -8.02 23.29 14.15
N LEU A 56 -7.40 22.59 13.19
CA LEU A 56 -6.56 23.22 12.16
C LEU A 56 -7.37 24.23 11.33
N VAL A 57 -8.59 23.88 10.92
CA VAL A 57 -9.51 24.79 10.22
C VAL A 57 -9.80 26.03 11.08
N ASN A 58 -10.14 25.84 12.35
CA ASN A 58 -10.43 26.94 13.29
C ASN A 58 -9.20 27.83 13.59
N CYS A 59 -7.98 27.31 13.40
CA CYS A 59 -6.73 28.09 13.46
C CYS A 59 -6.40 28.83 12.13
N GLY A 60 -7.31 28.82 11.16
CA GLY A 60 -7.16 29.54 9.89
C GLY A 60 -6.36 28.78 8.84
N ASN A 61 -6.24 27.46 8.94
CA ASN A 61 -5.49 26.64 7.98
C ASN A 61 -6.34 26.10 6.81
N THR A 62 -7.56 26.62 6.62
CA THR A 62 -8.53 26.11 5.63
C THR A 62 -7.94 26.04 4.22
N ASP A 63 -7.29 27.11 3.76
CA ASP A 63 -6.72 27.15 2.41
C ASP A 63 -5.54 26.19 2.22
N ASN A 64 -4.66 26.07 3.22
CA ASN A 64 -3.54 25.14 3.17
C ASN A 64 -4.00 23.68 3.20
N LEU A 65 -5.00 23.36 4.02
CA LEU A 65 -5.62 22.03 4.01
C LEU A 65 -6.26 21.74 2.66
N ARG A 66 -6.99 22.70 2.09
CA ARG A 66 -7.58 22.56 0.75
C ARG A 66 -6.52 22.27 -0.31
N LEU A 67 -5.39 22.98 -0.30
CA LEU A 67 -4.29 22.75 -1.23
C LEU A 67 -3.68 21.34 -1.07
N ALA A 68 -3.47 20.88 0.17
CA ALA A 68 -3.00 19.53 0.45
C ALA A 68 -4.00 18.47 -0.06
N ASP A 69 -5.29 18.66 0.21
CA ASP A 69 -6.36 17.74 -0.16
C ASP A 69 -6.58 17.69 -1.68
N SER A 70 -6.51 18.83 -2.37
CA SER A 70 -6.81 18.95 -3.80
C SER A 70 -5.61 18.71 -4.73
N ALA A 71 -4.38 18.61 -4.20
CA ALA A 71 -3.20 18.29 -5.01
C ALA A 71 -3.39 16.99 -5.82
N VAL A 72 -2.72 16.84 -6.97
CA VAL A 72 -2.87 15.64 -7.82
C VAL A 72 -2.38 14.37 -7.11
N CYS A 73 -1.25 14.46 -6.41
CA CYS A 73 -0.69 13.42 -5.55
C CYS A 73 0.19 14.08 -4.48
N CYS A 74 0.76 13.28 -3.57
CA CYS A 74 1.81 13.73 -2.67
C CYS A 74 3.16 13.14 -3.12
N LEU A 75 4.17 13.97 -3.32
CA LEU A 75 5.55 13.53 -3.58
C LEU A 75 6.37 13.73 -2.30
N CYS A 76 6.92 12.66 -1.76
CA CYS A 76 7.77 12.67 -0.57
C CYS A 76 9.23 12.45 -0.98
N LEU A 77 10.05 13.47 -0.79
CA LEU A 77 11.49 13.43 -1.04
C LEU A 77 12.18 13.13 0.30
N ASP A 78 12.75 11.93 0.44
CA ASP A 78 13.37 11.49 1.70
C ASP A 78 14.89 11.70 1.65
N ASP A 79 15.43 12.41 2.65
CA ASP A 79 16.87 12.69 2.76
C ASP A 79 17.74 11.47 3.09
N ALA A 80 17.12 10.43 3.65
CA ALA A 80 17.81 9.20 3.97
C ALA A 80 17.98 8.34 2.70
N SER A 81 19.19 7.87 2.45
CA SER A 81 19.39 6.76 1.52
C SER A 81 18.83 5.49 2.14
N MET A 82 18.14 4.68 1.33
CA MET A 82 17.56 3.44 1.81
C MET A 82 18.67 2.43 2.08
N LYS A 83 18.73 1.90 3.30
CA LYS A 83 19.59 0.76 3.60
C LYS A 83 18.96 -0.48 2.95
N LYS A 84 19.77 -1.27 2.24
CA LYS A 84 19.32 -2.52 1.61
C LYS A 84 18.83 -3.49 2.69
N GLY A 85 17.73 -4.20 2.43
CA GLY A 85 17.14 -5.16 3.37
C GLY A 85 15.88 -4.62 4.06
N ASP A 86 15.61 -5.06 5.27
CA ASP A 86 14.36 -4.81 6.03
C ASP A 86 14.05 -3.31 6.21
N ASP A 87 15.11 -2.50 6.31
CA ASP A 87 15.01 -1.04 6.43
C ASP A 87 14.31 -0.38 5.23
N MET A 88 14.31 -1.00 4.05
CA MET A 88 13.69 -0.44 2.85
C MET A 88 12.15 -0.44 2.95
N LEU A 89 11.53 -1.53 3.39
CA LEU A 89 10.07 -1.61 3.49
C LEU A 89 9.53 -0.69 4.58
N HIS A 90 10.21 -0.63 5.72
CA HIS A 90 9.89 0.34 6.78
C HIS A 90 10.02 1.79 6.28
N SER A 91 11.10 2.10 5.56
CA SER A 91 11.33 3.45 5.00
C SER A 91 10.27 3.83 3.96
N LEU A 92 9.89 2.89 3.08
CA LEU A 92 8.89 3.13 2.03
C LEU A 92 7.47 3.23 2.59
N LEU A 93 7.08 2.39 3.55
CA LEU A 93 5.71 2.36 4.05
C LEU A 93 5.44 3.50 5.03
N LEU A 94 6.35 3.73 5.98
CA LEU A 94 6.08 4.56 7.16
C LEU A 94 7.11 5.67 7.36
N ALA A 95 8.38 5.44 6.99
CA ALA A 95 9.51 6.29 7.39
C ALA A 95 9.43 6.68 8.88
N ASN A 96 9.55 7.97 9.20
CA ASN A 96 9.30 8.52 10.54
C ASN A 96 7.91 9.16 10.69
N GLY A 97 6.99 8.90 9.75
CA GLY A 97 5.64 9.47 9.69
C GLY A 97 5.56 10.98 9.43
N CYS A 98 6.66 11.72 9.59
CA CYS A 98 6.68 13.18 9.54
C CYS A 98 6.72 13.74 8.12
N ASN A 99 7.27 12.98 7.16
CA ASN A 99 7.33 13.34 5.73
C ASN A 99 6.25 12.61 4.92
N ARG A 100 5.05 12.44 5.48
CA ARG A 100 3.92 11.72 4.86
C ARG A 100 2.62 12.50 5.05
N TRP A 101 1.68 12.32 4.13
CA TRP A 101 0.29 12.76 4.25
C TRP A 101 -0.62 11.57 3.94
N LEU A 102 -0.91 10.76 4.95
CA LEU A 102 -1.49 9.41 4.78
C LEU A 102 -2.94 9.42 4.30
N ASP A 103 -3.62 10.56 4.38
CA ASP A 103 -4.97 10.74 3.82
C ASP A 103 -4.96 10.96 2.29
N LYS A 104 -3.78 11.19 1.68
CA LYS A 104 -3.73 11.37 0.23
C LYS A 104 -4.06 10.05 -0.46
N SER A 105 -4.85 10.12 -1.53
CA SER A 105 -5.21 8.93 -2.34
C SER A 105 -4.00 8.03 -2.61
N PHE A 106 -2.88 8.64 -3.03
CA PHE A 106 -1.58 8.00 -2.99
C PHE A 106 -0.45 9.03 -2.83
N SER A 107 0.69 8.54 -2.36
CA SER A 107 1.95 9.27 -2.28
C SER A 107 3.07 8.49 -2.97
N LEU A 108 3.91 9.20 -3.72
CA LEU A 108 5.14 8.69 -4.31
C LEU A 108 6.29 9.06 -3.39
N HIS A 109 7.02 8.06 -2.89
CA HIS A 109 8.17 8.25 -2.02
C HIS A 109 9.43 8.01 -2.82
N VAL A 110 10.37 8.96 -2.78
CA VAL A 110 11.65 8.87 -3.47
C VAL A 110 12.76 9.16 -2.47
N SER A 111 13.64 8.18 -2.25
CA SER A 111 14.79 8.35 -1.37
C SER A 111 15.91 9.12 -2.06
N LYS A 112 16.87 9.61 -1.26
CA LYS A 112 18.07 10.28 -1.74
C LYS A 112 18.89 9.45 -2.73
N SER A 113 18.87 8.13 -2.62
CA SER A 113 19.58 7.21 -3.52
C SER A 113 18.78 6.81 -4.76
N GLY A 114 17.53 7.28 -4.89
CA GLY A 114 16.69 7.10 -6.07
C GLY A 114 15.74 5.90 -6.00
N GLU A 115 15.81 5.06 -4.96
CA GLU A 115 14.78 4.07 -4.70
C GLU A 115 13.43 4.76 -4.49
N ALA A 116 12.39 4.21 -5.11
CA ALA A 116 11.06 4.77 -5.07
C ALA A 116 10.00 3.72 -4.75
N GLY A 117 8.91 4.16 -4.13
CA GLY A 117 7.73 3.32 -3.85
C GLY A 117 6.47 4.18 -3.73
N ILE A 118 5.32 3.53 -3.72
CA ILE A 118 4.02 4.20 -3.59
C ILE A 118 3.34 3.70 -2.32
N CYS A 119 2.73 4.63 -1.57
CA CYS A 119 1.75 4.32 -0.53
C CYS A 119 0.36 4.79 -1.01
N MET A 120 -0.67 4.02 -0.69
CA MET A 120 -2.06 4.30 -1.10
C MET A 120 -2.95 4.30 0.14
N GLU A 121 -3.84 5.28 0.22
CA GLU A 121 -4.95 5.26 1.17
C GLU A 121 -5.99 4.22 0.67
N HIS A 122 -6.33 3.22 1.48
CA HIS A 122 -7.04 2.03 1.01
C HIS A 122 -8.56 2.24 0.85
N SER A 123 -9.17 3.27 1.43
CA SER A 123 -10.62 3.44 1.45
C SER A 123 -11.22 3.71 0.07
N TRP A 124 -10.50 4.43 -0.80
CA TRP A 124 -11.03 4.89 -2.08
C TRP A 124 -10.98 3.85 -3.20
N GLY A 125 -10.16 2.81 -3.08
CA GLY A 125 -9.97 1.82 -4.13
C GLY A 125 -9.28 0.54 -3.67
N ASP A 126 -9.24 -0.46 -4.53
CA ASP A 126 -8.53 -1.72 -4.27
C ASP A 126 -7.11 -1.66 -4.86
N GLY A 127 -6.15 -2.34 -4.22
CA GLY A 127 -4.73 -2.24 -4.59
C GLY A 127 -4.40 -2.56 -6.05
N MET A 128 -5.23 -3.37 -6.73
CA MET A 128 -5.07 -3.65 -8.17
C MET A 128 -5.09 -2.39 -9.04
N THR A 129 -5.90 -1.39 -8.68
CA THR A 129 -5.93 -0.10 -9.40
C THR A 129 -4.59 0.62 -9.30
N MET A 130 -3.95 0.60 -8.13
CA MET A 130 -2.63 1.23 -7.96
C MET A 130 -1.51 0.42 -8.59
N THR A 131 -1.59 -0.91 -8.63
CA THR A 131 -0.64 -1.75 -9.38
C THR A 131 -0.62 -1.35 -10.87
N ASP A 132 -1.79 -1.20 -11.49
CA ASP A 132 -1.90 -0.78 -12.90
C ASP A 132 -1.34 0.62 -13.14
N ILE A 133 -1.57 1.56 -12.21
CA ILE A 133 -1.02 2.93 -12.28
C ILE A 133 0.51 2.90 -12.14
N LEU A 134 1.03 2.16 -11.16
CA LEU A 134 2.46 2.03 -10.91
C LEU A 134 3.18 1.40 -12.11
N GLU A 135 2.61 0.36 -12.74
CA GLU A 135 3.18 -0.26 -13.94
C GLU A 135 3.32 0.76 -15.09
N LYS A 136 2.30 1.60 -15.30
CA LYS A 136 2.33 2.66 -16.32
C LYS A 136 3.37 3.73 -16.00
N ILE A 137 3.42 4.21 -14.76
CA ILE A 137 4.42 5.20 -14.31
C ILE A 137 5.83 4.63 -14.48
N TYR A 138 6.06 3.39 -14.03
CA TYR A 138 7.35 2.72 -14.14
C TYR A 138 7.78 2.58 -15.60
N LYS A 139 6.89 2.08 -16.46
CA LYS A 139 7.17 1.91 -17.88
C LYS A 139 7.49 3.24 -18.57
N ASP A 140 6.62 4.25 -18.40
CA ASP A 140 6.79 5.56 -19.03
C ASP A 140 8.08 6.26 -18.59
N SER A 141 8.34 6.28 -17.28
CA SER A 141 9.53 6.93 -16.72
C SER A 141 10.85 6.24 -17.08
N THR A 142 10.84 4.93 -17.37
CA THR A 142 12.05 4.16 -17.70
C THR A 142 12.29 4.02 -19.21
N GLU A 143 11.23 3.88 -20.01
CA GLU A 143 11.32 3.75 -21.46
C GLU A 143 11.33 5.10 -22.19
N GLN A 144 10.64 6.12 -21.64
CA GLN A 144 10.51 7.46 -22.25
C GLN A 144 10.78 8.59 -21.25
N PRO A 145 11.94 8.59 -20.56
CA PRO A 145 12.29 9.66 -19.61
C PRO A 145 12.32 11.02 -20.31
N GLN A 146 11.58 11.98 -19.76
CA GLN A 146 11.49 13.34 -20.30
C GLN A 146 12.65 14.25 -19.86
N VAL A 147 13.38 13.85 -18.81
CA VAL A 147 14.58 14.50 -18.29
C VAL A 147 15.63 13.44 -17.99
N HIS A 148 16.90 13.77 -18.21
CA HIS A 148 18.03 12.87 -17.96
C HIS A 148 19.03 13.47 -16.97
N PRO A 149 19.83 12.65 -16.27
CA PRO A 149 20.96 13.14 -15.49
C PRO A 149 21.86 14.06 -16.32
N GLY A 150 22.12 15.27 -15.82
CA GLY A 150 22.90 16.29 -16.52
C GLY A 150 22.10 17.25 -17.40
N PHE A 151 20.79 17.08 -17.55
CA PHE A 151 19.94 18.12 -18.14
C PHE A 151 19.95 19.37 -17.28
N VAL A 152 20.03 20.53 -17.94
CA VAL A 152 19.95 21.83 -17.28
C VAL A 152 18.49 22.15 -17.00
N ALA A 153 18.16 22.40 -15.74
CA ALA A 153 16.83 22.82 -15.34
C ALA A 153 16.46 24.14 -16.05
N ALA A 154 15.16 24.34 -16.29
CA ALA A 154 14.71 25.57 -16.94
C ALA A 154 15.04 26.80 -16.07
N ALA A 155 15.38 27.92 -16.71
CA ALA A 155 15.55 29.20 -16.04
C ALA A 155 14.18 29.83 -15.75
N VAL A 156 13.53 29.36 -14.69
CA VAL A 156 12.21 29.84 -14.22
C VAL A 156 12.29 30.38 -12.80
N ASP A 157 11.34 31.25 -12.45
CA ASP A 157 11.22 31.80 -11.10
C ASP A 157 10.51 30.81 -10.15
N SER A 158 11.27 29.81 -9.69
CA SER A 158 10.77 28.84 -8.70
C SER A 158 10.39 29.49 -7.37
N ALA A 159 11.00 30.62 -6.98
CA ALA A 159 10.70 31.28 -5.71
C ALA A 159 9.28 31.87 -5.68
N SER A 160 8.76 32.31 -6.83
CA SER A 160 7.38 32.76 -6.96
C SER A 160 6.40 31.62 -7.28
N ALA A 161 6.86 30.56 -7.96
CA ALA A 161 5.99 29.45 -8.38
C ALA A 161 5.77 28.39 -7.27
N VAL A 162 6.76 28.16 -6.42
CA VAL A 162 6.71 27.16 -5.35
C VAL A 162 6.29 27.81 -4.04
N HIS A 163 5.16 27.40 -3.50
CA HIS A 163 4.62 27.92 -2.25
C HIS A 163 4.86 26.94 -1.11
N GLN A 164 5.61 27.37 -0.08
CA GLN A 164 5.72 26.65 1.17
C GLN A 164 4.49 26.89 2.04
N LEU A 165 3.76 25.83 2.39
CA LEU A 165 2.57 25.93 3.22
C LEU A 165 2.93 26.13 4.69
N GLN A 166 2.49 27.24 5.27
CA GLN A 166 2.74 27.61 6.66
C GLN A 166 1.50 27.38 7.51
N PHE A 167 1.59 26.50 8.51
CA PHE A 167 0.45 26.14 9.35
C PHE A 167 0.45 26.87 10.69
N ASN A 168 -0.69 27.48 11.02
CA ASN A 168 -0.96 28.09 12.30
C ASN A 168 -1.29 27.01 13.33
N LEU A 169 -0.42 26.84 14.32
CA LEU A 169 -0.55 25.81 15.36
C LEU A 169 -0.66 26.45 16.74
N ASP A 170 -1.78 26.23 17.42
CA ASP A 170 -1.95 26.57 18.83
C ASP A 170 -1.34 25.49 19.75
N SER A 171 -1.44 25.70 21.07
CA SER A 171 -0.90 24.76 22.04
C SER A 171 -1.55 23.37 21.98
N VAL A 172 -2.85 23.31 21.65
CA VAL A 172 -3.60 22.06 21.52
C VAL A 172 -3.08 21.25 20.34
N LEU A 173 -2.90 21.89 19.18
CA LEU A 173 -2.35 21.25 17.98
C LEU A 173 -0.90 20.81 18.20
N LYS A 174 -0.06 21.65 18.82
CA LYS A 174 1.33 21.31 19.14
C LYS A 174 1.44 20.10 20.05
N ASN A 175 0.60 20.01 21.07
CA ASN A 175 0.54 18.85 21.96
C ASN A 175 -0.04 17.62 21.24
N GLY A 176 -1.04 17.81 20.37
CA GLY A 176 -1.58 16.75 19.52
C GLY A 176 -0.54 16.14 18.60
N ILE A 177 0.30 16.96 17.96
CA ILE A 177 1.39 16.51 17.09
C ILE A 177 2.41 15.67 17.87
N LYS A 178 2.79 16.10 19.08
CA LYS A 178 3.69 15.32 19.94
C LYS A 178 3.09 13.95 20.28
N LYS A 179 1.82 13.94 20.68
CA LYS A 179 1.12 12.69 21.02
C LYS A 179 0.97 11.76 19.81
N ALA A 180 0.68 12.31 18.64
CA ALA A 180 0.60 11.56 17.39
C ALA A 180 1.96 10.93 17.06
N ASN A 181 3.07 11.65 17.28
CA ASN A 181 4.40 11.09 17.14
C ASN A 181 4.67 9.95 18.14
N ASP A 182 4.34 10.14 19.42
CA ASP A 182 4.52 9.09 20.44
C ASP A 182 3.69 7.83 20.10
N ASN A 183 2.45 8.01 19.63
CA ASN A 183 1.60 6.91 19.19
C ASN A 183 2.20 6.22 17.95
N PHE A 184 2.65 6.99 16.97
CA PHE A 184 3.25 6.45 15.75
C PHE A 184 4.50 5.61 16.07
N ASP A 185 5.42 6.15 16.87
CA ASP A 185 6.63 5.45 17.30
C ASP A 185 6.30 4.16 18.05
N LEU A 186 5.26 4.17 18.91
CA LEU A 186 4.78 2.97 19.58
C LEU A 186 4.28 1.91 18.59
N HIS A 187 3.44 2.29 17.61
CA HIS A 187 2.95 1.35 16.59
C HIS A 187 4.09 0.79 15.72
N VAL A 188 5.00 1.65 15.27
CA VAL A 188 6.16 1.25 14.48
C VAL A 188 7.06 0.29 15.28
N SER A 189 7.26 0.53 16.57
CA SER A 189 8.08 -0.34 17.42
C SER A 189 7.54 -1.77 17.58
N GLN A 190 6.24 -1.97 17.33
CA GLN A 190 5.57 -3.27 17.42
C GLN A 190 5.51 -3.99 16.06
N LEU A 191 5.87 -3.30 14.98
CA LEU A 191 5.85 -3.83 13.62
C LEU A 191 7.20 -4.46 13.28
N SER A 192 7.19 -5.70 12.80
CA SER A 192 8.38 -6.38 12.25
C SER A 192 8.09 -6.81 10.82
N ILE A 193 8.91 -6.34 9.88
CA ILE A 193 8.79 -6.66 8.45
C ILE A 193 10.12 -7.25 7.99
N ASP A 194 10.04 -8.34 7.24
CA ASP A 194 11.14 -8.97 6.53
C ASP A 194 10.60 -9.41 5.15
N PHE A 195 11.48 -9.60 4.17
CA PHE A 195 11.12 -10.09 2.85
C PHE A 195 12.10 -11.17 2.36
N MET A 196 11.57 -12.08 1.55
CA MET A 196 12.37 -13.13 0.92
C MET A 196 12.18 -13.11 -0.59
N ILE A 197 13.30 -13.10 -1.33
CA ILE A 197 13.31 -13.33 -2.77
C ILE A 197 13.56 -14.82 -3.02
N PHE A 198 12.53 -15.54 -3.48
CA PHE A 198 12.64 -16.96 -3.80
C PHE A 198 13.22 -17.17 -5.21
N GLY A 199 14.52 -17.49 -5.30
CA GLY A 199 15.24 -17.62 -6.57
C GLY A 199 15.26 -19.02 -7.22
N LYS A 200 14.58 -20.04 -6.66
CA LYS A 200 14.67 -21.44 -7.14
C LYS A 200 13.59 -21.83 -8.15
N GLY A 201 12.76 -20.90 -8.58
CA GLY A 201 11.68 -21.13 -9.53
C GLY A 201 10.59 -20.06 -9.41
N GLY A 202 9.47 -20.29 -10.09
CA GLY A 202 8.32 -19.38 -10.05
C GLY A 202 7.21 -19.82 -10.99
N LYS A 203 6.49 -18.83 -11.55
CA LYS A 203 5.32 -19.04 -12.43
C LYS A 203 5.57 -20.06 -13.54
N GLU A 204 6.70 -19.98 -14.24
CA GLU A 204 7.01 -20.88 -15.35
C GLU A 204 7.21 -22.33 -14.90
N THR A 205 7.92 -22.56 -13.80
CA THR A 205 8.15 -23.89 -13.23
C THR A 205 6.84 -24.53 -12.80
N MET A 206 5.99 -23.78 -12.10
CA MET A 206 4.69 -24.29 -11.64
C MET A 206 3.79 -24.65 -12.83
N LYS A 207 3.70 -23.75 -13.83
CA LYS A 207 2.92 -24.00 -15.05
C LYS A 207 3.40 -25.22 -15.85
N LYS A 208 4.72 -25.42 -15.99
CA LYS A 208 5.30 -26.61 -16.65
C LYS A 208 4.90 -27.92 -15.97
N ASN A 209 4.59 -27.87 -14.66
CA ASN A 209 4.17 -29.02 -13.88
C ASN A 209 2.64 -29.11 -13.71
N ASN A 210 1.86 -28.30 -14.42
CA ASN A 210 0.40 -28.20 -14.30
C ASN A 210 -0.08 -27.85 -12.88
N LEU A 211 0.62 -26.92 -12.23
CA LEU A 211 0.26 -26.38 -10.92
C LEU A 211 -0.02 -24.87 -11.04
N SER A 212 -1.05 -24.40 -10.34
CA SER A 212 -1.36 -22.99 -10.16
C SER A 212 -0.27 -22.35 -9.29
N PRO A 213 0.49 -21.35 -9.80
CA PRO A 213 1.55 -20.70 -9.03
C PRO A 213 1.03 -20.08 -7.73
N ASP A 214 -0.16 -19.50 -7.80
CA ASP A 214 -0.83 -18.83 -6.70
C ASP A 214 -1.22 -19.82 -5.59
N SER A 215 -1.89 -20.90 -5.98
CA SER A 215 -2.25 -21.99 -5.07
C SER A 215 -1.04 -22.63 -4.38
N MET A 216 0.09 -22.73 -5.08
CA MET A 216 1.33 -23.25 -4.49
C MET A 216 1.96 -22.26 -3.49
N ALA A 217 1.84 -20.95 -3.72
CA ALA A 217 2.26 -19.95 -2.75
C ALA A 217 1.36 -19.99 -1.49
N GLN A 218 0.04 -20.04 -1.68
CA GLN A 218 -0.92 -20.19 -0.57
C GLN A 218 -0.67 -21.45 0.26
N LEU A 219 -0.44 -22.58 -0.42
CA LEU A 219 -0.08 -23.84 0.25
C LEU A 219 1.26 -23.73 1.00
N ALA A 220 2.25 -23.01 0.45
CA ALA A 220 3.51 -22.78 1.15
C ALA A 220 3.31 -21.96 2.45
N PHE A 221 2.39 -20.99 2.47
CA PHE A 221 2.02 -20.29 3.71
C PHE A 221 1.38 -21.24 4.73
N GLN A 222 0.46 -22.11 4.30
CA GLN A 222 -0.15 -23.11 5.17
C GLN A 222 0.89 -24.08 5.77
N MET A 223 1.83 -24.58 4.94
CA MET A 223 2.92 -25.44 5.40
C MET A 223 3.87 -24.72 6.35
N GLY A 224 4.25 -23.48 6.02
CA GLY A 224 5.14 -22.66 6.86
C GLY A 224 4.53 -22.42 8.23
N PHE A 225 3.26 -22.00 8.27
CA PHE A 225 2.56 -21.76 9.52
C PHE A 225 2.39 -23.04 10.34
N LEU A 226 2.01 -24.16 9.71
CA LEU A 226 1.91 -25.46 10.38
C LEU A 226 3.27 -25.89 10.97
N ARG A 227 4.37 -25.71 10.23
CA ARG A 227 5.72 -26.02 10.73
C ARG A 227 6.12 -25.14 11.92
N MET A 228 5.75 -23.87 11.92
CA MET A 228 6.09 -22.93 12.99
C MET A 228 5.22 -23.07 14.24
N ARG A 229 3.92 -23.33 14.07
CA ARG A 229 2.91 -23.22 15.13
C ARG A 229 2.17 -24.52 15.43
N GLY A 230 2.33 -25.56 14.61
CA GLY A 230 1.68 -26.85 14.79
C GLY A 230 0.16 -26.83 14.57
N GLN A 231 -0.37 -25.79 13.92
CA GLN A 231 -1.81 -25.59 13.76
C GLN A 231 -2.16 -25.10 12.34
N THR A 232 -3.41 -25.28 11.95
CA THR A 232 -4.04 -24.63 10.79
C THR A 232 -4.97 -23.55 11.31
N VAL A 233 -4.89 -22.36 10.72
CA VAL A 233 -5.67 -21.18 11.13
C VAL A 233 -6.54 -20.69 9.98
N PRO A 234 -7.61 -19.93 10.25
CA PRO A 234 -8.34 -19.23 9.19
C PRO A 234 -7.37 -18.41 8.33
N THR A 235 -7.44 -18.59 7.02
CA THR A 235 -6.61 -17.85 6.06
C THR A 235 -7.45 -17.57 4.84
N SER A 236 -7.42 -16.31 4.41
CA SER A 236 -8.14 -15.84 3.25
C SER A 236 -7.23 -15.02 2.36
N GLU A 237 -7.52 -15.06 1.07
CA GLU A 237 -6.86 -14.29 0.04
C GLU A 237 -7.84 -13.34 -0.64
N PRO A 238 -7.47 -12.07 -0.85
CA PRO A 238 -8.31 -11.14 -1.59
C PRO A 238 -8.40 -11.53 -3.07
N CYS A 239 -9.63 -11.53 -3.59
CA CYS A 239 -9.95 -11.82 -4.97
C CYS A 239 -10.71 -10.63 -5.59
N SER A 240 -10.29 -10.22 -6.79
CA SER A 240 -10.89 -9.08 -7.47
C SER A 240 -12.25 -9.41 -8.10
N MET A 241 -13.22 -8.54 -7.82
CA MET A 241 -14.59 -8.61 -8.34
C MET A 241 -14.86 -7.57 -9.42
N THR A 242 -13.82 -6.90 -9.94
CA THR A 242 -13.94 -5.78 -10.91
C THR A 242 -14.55 -6.15 -12.25
N ARG A 243 -14.77 -7.45 -12.51
CA ARG A 243 -15.58 -7.95 -13.64
C ARG A 243 -17.07 -7.63 -13.51
N PHE A 244 -17.54 -7.28 -12.31
CA PHE A 244 -18.91 -6.86 -12.04
C PHE A 244 -18.97 -5.34 -11.86
N LYS A 245 -20.13 -4.74 -12.17
CA LYS A 245 -20.34 -3.30 -12.00
C LYS A 245 -20.17 -2.94 -10.52
N HIS A 246 -19.22 -2.04 -10.23
CA HIS A 246 -18.84 -1.62 -8.87
C HIS A 246 -18.30 -2.77 -7.98
N GLY A 247 -17.83 -3.86 -8.58
CA GLY A 247 -17.20 -4.94 -7.81
C GLY A 247 -15.92 -4.47 -7.12
N ARG A 248 -15.77 -4.87 -5.85
CA ARG A 248 -14.61 -4.60 -4.99
C ARG A 248 -13.74 -5.85 -4.86
N LEU A 249 -13.52 -6.30 -3.63
CA LEU A 249 -12.83 -7.54 -3.29
C LEU A 249 -13.80 -8.53 -2.65
N GLU A 250 -13.52 -9.80 -2.83
CA GLU A 250 -14.08 -10.90 -2.06
C GLU A 250 -12.93 -11.72 -1.44
N LEU A 251 -13.18 -12.43 -0.36
CA LEU A 251 -12.19 -13.24 0.34
C LEU A 251 -12.35 -14.73 0.00
N ILE A 252 -11.33 -15.31 -0.64
CA ILE A 252 -11.28 -16.77 -0.92
C ILE A 252 -10.59 -17.47 0.25
N PRO A 253 -11.20 -18.48 0.90
CA PRO A 253 -10.53 -19.27 1.92
C PRO A 253 -9.41 -20.14 1.34
N SER A 254 -8.16 -19.89 1.75
CA SER A 254 -6.98 -20.65 1.29
C SER A 254 -6.64 -21.83 2.22
N ALA A 255 -7.16 -21.80 3.45
CA ALA A 255 -7.10 -22.91 4.40
C ALA A 255 -8.25 -23.90 4.13
N THR A 256 -7.99 -24.91 3.30
CA THR A 256 -8.96 -25.95 2.91
C THR A 256 -8.60 -27.30 3.53
N THR A 257 -9.50 -28.28 3.41
CA THR A 257 -9.19 -29.67 3.80
C THR A 257 -8.00 -30.23 3.02
N TYR A 258 -7.89 -29.90 1.73
CA TYR A 258 -6.78 -30.31 0.87
C TYR A 258 -5.45 -29.68 1.30
N THR A 259 -5.42 -28.35 1.54
CA THR A 259 -4.18 -27.68 1.95
C THR A 259 -3.74 -28.12 3.34
N LYS A 260 -4.69 -28.39 4.26
CA LYS A 260 -4.40 -28.99 5.57
C LYS A 260 -3.82 -30.40 5.45
N GLN A 261 -4.43 -31.28 4.64
CA GLN A 261 -3.96 -32.65 4.45
C GLN A 261 -2.55 -32.67 3.83
N CYS A 262 -2.36 -31.91 2.75
CA CYS A 262 -1.07 -31.80 2.07
C CYS A 262 0.00 -31.24 3.02
N SER A 263 -0.32 -30.20 3.80
CA SER A 263 0.63 -29.64 4.77
C SER A 263 1.04 -30.66 5.83
N ASN A 264 0.09 -31.44 6.37
CA ASN A 264 0.41 -32.49 7.34
C ASN A 264 1.29 -33.59 6.70
N ALA A 265 1.04 -33.96 5.45
CA ALA A 265 1.85 -34.93 4.73
C ALA A 265 3.31 -34.47 4.61
N PHE A 266 3.54 -33.20 4.22
CA PHE A 266 4.88 -32.64 4.05
C PHE A 266 5.60 -32.26 5.36
N VAL A 267 4.86 -31.92 6.42
CA VAL A 267 5.45 -31.37 7.66
C VAL A 267 5.51 -32.42 8.77
N CYS A 268 4.46 -33.21 8.95
CA CYS A 268 4.30 -34.09 10.11
C CYS A 268 4.46 -35.58 9.77
N GLN A 269 4.41 -35.96 8.49
CA GLN A 269 4.30 -37.35 8.03
C GLN A 269 5.28 -37.67 6.88
N GLN A 270 6.47 -37.07 6.89
CA GLN A 270 7.41 -37.11 5.75
C GLN A 270 7.75 -38.53 5.26
N ASP A 271 7.82 -39.51 6.17
CA ASP A 271 8.16 -40.91 5.84
C ASP A 271 6.94 -41.79 5.57
N GLN A 272 5.73 -41.23 5.60
CA GLN A 272 4.48 -41.99 5.46
C GLN A 272 3.89 -41.93 4.04
N HIS A 273 4.48 -41.12 3.14
CA HIS A 273 3.97 -40.87 1.80
C HIS A 273 5.05 -41.02 0.74
N SER A 274 4.73 -41.73 -0.34
CA SER A 274 5.55 -41.75 -1.56
C SER A 274 5.52 -40.40 -2.27
N VAL A 275 6.54 -40.15 -3.11
CA VAL A 275 6.61 -38.95 -3.96
C VAL A 275 5.36 -38.82 -4.84
N GLN A 276 4.81 -39.93 -5.33
CA GLN A 276 3.60 -39.96 -6.14
C GLN A 276 2.38 -39.50 -5.35
N GLN A 277 2.23 -39.93 -4.09
CA GLN A 277 1.15 -39.47 -3.21
C GLN A 277 1.27 -37.98 -2.91
N LEU A 278 2.47 -37.50 -2.60
CA LEU A 278 2.71 -36.07 -2.35
C LEU A 278 2.38 -35.21 -3.58
N LYS A 279 2.80 -35.65 -4.78
CA LYS A 279 2.44 -34.98 -6.04
C LYS A 279 0.92 -34.93 -6.25
N ALA A 280 0.21 -36.03 -5.99
CA ALA A 280 -1.24 -36.06 -6.11
C ALA A 280 -1.92 -35.04 -5.16
N MET A 281 -1.42 -34.91 -3.93
CA MET A 281 -1.93 -33.90 -2.98
C MET A 281 -1.66 -32.46 -3.44
N LEU A 282 -0.50 -32.19 -4.05
CA LEU A 282 -0.20 -30.88 -4.65
C LEU A 282 -1.18 -30.55 -5.78
N TYR A 283 -1.49 -31.52 -6.65
CA TYR A 283 -2.49 -31.34 -7.70
C TYR A 283 -3.89 -31.07 -7.15
N GLN A 284 -4.31 -31.81 -6.11
CA GLN A 284 -5.60 -31.56 -5.44
C GLN A 284 -5.67 -30.15 -4.85
N CYS A 285 -4.61 -29.70 -4.16
CA CYS A 285 -4.54 -28.34 -3.66
C CYS A 285 -4.70 -27.34 -4.81
N SER A 286 -3.89 -27.50 -5.86
CA SER A 286 -3.93 -26.63 -7.04
C SER A 286 -5.32 -26.54 -7.65
N SER A 287 -6.02 -27.66 -7.86
CA SER A 287 -7.36 -27.65 -8.46
C SER A 287 -8.45 -27.13 -7.52
N SER A 288 -8.27 -27.27 -6.21
CA SER A 288 -9.24 -26.82 -5.20
C SER A 288 -9.22 -25.31 -4.96
N THR A 289 -8.12 -24.63 -5.28
CA THR A 289 -7.96 -23.18 -5.10
C THR A 289 -7.94 -22.41 -6.41
N ASP A 290 -7.92 -23.09 -7.56
CA ASP A 290 -8.08 -22.48 -8.90
C ASP A 290 -9.56 -22.12 -9.17
N TYR A 291 -10.18 -21.46 -8.20
CA TYR A 291 -11.50 -20.90 -8.34
C TYR A 291 -11.40 -19.71 -9.29
N ASN A 292 -12.00 -19.84 -10.47
CA ASN A 292 -12.27 -18.69 -11.30
C ASN A 292 -13.05 -17.66 -10.45
N PRO A 293 -12.57 -16.41 -10.31
CA PRO A 293 -13.23 -15.36 -9.54
C PRO A 293 -14.72 -15.22 -9.87
N VAL A 294 -15.08 -15.44 -11.13
CA VAL A 294 -16.47 -15.41 -11.60
C VAL A 294 -17.28 -16.57 -11.04
N THR A 295 -16.71 -17.77 -10.97
CA THR A 295 -17.37 -18.96 -10.43
C THR A 295 -17.53 -18.85 -8.91
N PHE A 296 -16.52 -18.34 -8.20
CA PHE A 296 -16.61 -18.09 -6.77
C PHE A 296 -17.62 -16.99 -6.44
N ALA A 297 -17.58 -15.88 -7.19
CA ALA A 297 -18.55 -14.79 -7.08
C ALA A 297 -20.00 -15.27 -7.26
N ILE A 298 -20.25 -16.11 -8.27
CA ILE A 298 -21.57 -16.67 -8.54
C ILE A 298 -22.00 -17.64 -7.43
N SER A 299 -21.09 -18.47 -6.91
CA SER A 299 -21.42 -19.38 -5.80
C SER A 299 -21.73 -18.62 -4.51
N GLN A 300 -20.95 -17.59 -4.17
CA GLN A 300 -21.20 -16.73 -3.01
C GLN A 300 -22.48 -15.92 -3.14
N PHE A 301 -22.79 -15.39 -4.34
CA PHE A 301 -24.06 -14.70 -4.58
C PHE A 301 -25.25 -15.63 -4.34
N THR A 302 -25.15 -16.90 -4.75
CA THR A 302 -26.19 -17.91 -4.53
C THR A 302 -26.38 -18.20 -3.03
N GLU A 303 -25.29 -18.40 -2.29
CA GLU A 303 -25.32 -18.60 -0.83
C GLU A 303 -25.84 -17.36 -0.08
N PHE A 304 -25.45 -16.15 -0.50
CA PHE A 304 -25.91 -14.89 0.07
C PHE A 304 -27.40 -14.66 -0.18
N THR A 305 -27.90 -14.95 -1.40
CA THR A 305 -29.35 -14.88 -1.67
C THR A 305 -30.15 -15.91 -0.87
N ASP A 306 -29.59 -17.10 -0.64
CA ASP A 306 -30.19 -18.13 0.21
C ASP A 306 -30.17 -17.76 1.70
N ALA A 307 -29.19 -16.96 2.14
CA ALA A 307 -29.11 -16.42 3.49
C ALA A 307 -30.07 -15.23 3.69
N LEU A 308 -30.19 -14.34 2.70
CA LEU A 308 -31.18 -13.26 2.69
C LEU A 308 -32.62 -13.80 2.67
N GLY A 309 -32.88 -14.88 1.92
CA GLY A 309 -34.16 -15.59 1.91
C GLY A 309 -34.56 -16.19 3.27
N ARG A 310 -33.60 -16.33 4.20
CA ARG A 310 -33.81 -16.80 5.59
C ARG A 310 -33.92 -15.67 6.63
N GLY A 311 -34.05 -14.41 6.19
CA GLY A 311 -34.41 -13.29 7.08
C GLY A 311 -33.23 -12.58 7.73
N TRP A 312 -32.08 -12.49 7.05
CA TRP A 312 -30.93 -11.71 7.53
C TRP A 312 -31.30 -10.22 7.67
N GLN A 313 -31.02 -9.63 8.83
CA GLN A 313 -31.07 -8.18 9.06
C GLN A 313 -29.65 -7.60 9.03
N PRO A 314 -29.43 -6.46 8.37
CA PRO A 314 -28.11 -5.82 8.35
C PRO A 314 -27.79 -5.24 9.74
N THR A 315 -26.98 -5.97 10.51
CA THR A 315 -26.20 -5.34 11.58
C THR A 315 -25.06 -4.56 10.94
N ALA A 316 -24.81 -3.34 11.43
CA ALA A 316 -23.72 -2.48 10.97
C ALA A 316 -22.43 -3.30 10.81
N VAL A 317 -21.94 -3.41 9.58
CA VAL A 317 -20.65 -3.99 9.29
C VAL A 317 -19.63 -2.99 9.83
N GLU A 318 -18.98 -3.31 10.95
CA GLU A 318 -17.75 -2.63 11.32
C GLU A 318 -16.76 -2.79 10.17
N PRO A 319 -16.16 -1.71 9.66
CA PRO A 319 -15.12 -1.84 8.67
C PRO A 319 -14.00 -2.65 9.31
N TYR A 320 -13.73 -3.84 8.77
CA TYR A 320 -12.50 -4.55 9.08
C TYR A 320 -11.35 -3.61 8.75
N ALA A 321 -10.74 -3.04 9.79
CA ALA A 321 -9.47 -2.37 9.68
C ALA A 321 -8.47 -3.42 9.20
N ALA A 322 -8.14 -3.37 7.91
CA ALA A 322 -6.95 -4.03 7.41
C ALA A 322 -5.77 -3.34 8.12
N LEU A 323 -5.04 -4.13 8.92
CA LEU A 323 -3.77 -3.73 9.52
C LEU A 323 -2.76 -3.34 8.44
#